data_AF-A0A661ZAR8-F1
#
_entry.id   AF-A0A661ZAR8-F1
#
_cell.length_a   1.000
_cell.length_b   1.000
_cell.length_c   1.000
_cell.angle_alpha   90.00
_cell.angle_beta   90.00
_cell.angle_gamma   90.00
#
_symmetry.space_group_name_H-M   'P 1'
#
loop_
_entity.id
_entity.type
_entity.pdbx_description
1 polymer ?
#
loop_
_entity_poly.entity_id
_entity_poly.type
_entity_poly.pdbx_seq_one_letter_code
_entity_poly.pdbx_strand_id
1 'polypeptide(L)'
;ILSTVLPGSLYDEKRKAGGQEYFSRFTGRRLGKTTSMNIGVIGEAYGNYGRFGSFAFMFVFGLFLNIIFKFVIKIIIKTPIIIFFIPMLFQQVIKAEGDFFIVLNHIVKAGVFIYAIYWGLSKIYKLKV
;
A
#
# COMPACT_ATOMS: atom_id res chain seq x y z
N ILE A 1 11.12 -5.57 -3.49
CA ILE A 1 10.15 -6.38 -4.28
C ILE A 1 9.99 -7.77 -3.67
N LEU A 2 11.07 -8.54 -3.47
CA LEU A 2 10.99 -9.87 -2.83
C LEU A 2 10.43 -9.84 -1.39
N SER A 3 10.81 -8.83 -0.60
CA SER A 3 10.31 -8.61 0.77
C SER A 3 8.83 -8.19 0.88
N THR A 4 8.20 -7.82 -0.24
CA THR A 4 6.78 -7.46 -0.31
C THR A 4 5.91 -8.68 -0.57
N VAL A 5 6.49 -9.74 -1.16
CA VAL A 5 5.80 -10.99 -1.50
C VAL A 5 5.98 -12.06 -0.42
N LEU A 6 7.11 -12.04 0.31
CA LEU A 6 7.42 -13.04 1.34
C LEU A 6 6.86 -12.65 2.74
N PRO A 7 6.40 -13.63 3.54
CA PRO A 7 6.04 -13.41 4.94
C PRO A 7 7.27 -12.93 5.71
N GLY A 8 7.13 -11.84 6.46
CA GLY A 8 8.24 -11.18 7.16
C GLY A 8 8.85 -11.94 8.34
N SER A 9 8.66 -13.26 8.43
CA SER A 9 9.34 -14.14 9.38
C SER A 9 10.68 -14.67 8.86
N LEU A 10 10.96 -14.54 7.55
CA LEU A 10 12.16 -15.10 6.90
C LEU A 10 13.20 -14.04 6.49
N TYR A 11 13.00 -12.77 6.86
CA TYR A 11 13.89 -11.66 6.48
C TYR A 11 14.20 -10.82 7.72
N ASP A 12 15.39 -11.04 8.29
CA ASP A 12 15.89 -10.35 9.50
C ASP A 12 16.32 -8.89 9.27
N GLU A 13 16.53 -8.50 8.01
CA GLU A 13 16.65 -7.08 7.66
C GLU A 13 15.26 -6.45 7.50
N LYS A 14 14.49 -6.41 8.60
CA LYS A 14 13.46 -5.38 8.70
C LYS A 14 14.19 -4.05 8.71
N ARG A 15 14.32 -3.40 7.54
CA ARG A 15 14.25 -1.93 7.48
C ARG A 15 13.16 -1.57 8.48
N LYS A 16 13.50 -0.82 9.53
CA LYS A 16 12.55 -0.51 10.60
C LYS A 16 11.39 0.23 9.97
N ALA A 17 10.39 -0.52 9.54
CA ALA A 17 9.13 -0.06 8.99
C ALA A 17 8.42 0.57 10.19
N GLY A 18 8.72 1.85 10.38
CA GLY A 18 8.68 2.49 11.68
C GLY A 18 9.33 3.85 11.51
N GLY A 19 8.50 4.84 11.19
CA GLY A 19 8.89 6.17 10.72
C GLY A 19 9.86 6.96 11.61
N GLN A 20 10.33 6.45 12.76
CA GLN A 20 11.36 7.11 13.56
C GLN A 20 12.61 7.49 12.76
N GLU A 21 13.09 6.63 11.87
CA GLU A 21 14.27 6.91 11.06
C GLU A 21 13.99 7.95 9.97
N TYR A 22 12.90 7.80 9.22
CA TYR A 22 12.50 8.76 8.19
C TYR A 22 12.14 10.13 8.78
N PHE A 23 11.38 10.17 9.87
CA PHE A 23 11.03 11.40 10.56
C PHE A 23 12.28 12.14 11.04
N SER A 24 13.22 11.44 11.67
CA SER A 24 14.48 12.05 12.12
C SER A 24 15.32 12.55 10.94
N ARG A 25 15.37 11.78 9.86
CA ARG A 25 16.10 12.15 8.63
C ARG A 25 15.54 13.41 7.97
N PHE A 26 14.21 13.54 7.88
CA PHE A 26 13.57 14.61 7.11
C PHE A 26 13.25 15.86 7.93
N THR A 27 13.03 15.73 9.25
CA THR A 27 12.71 16.88 10.12
C THR A 27 13.91 17.36 10.95
N GLY A 28 14.99 16.57 11.04
CA GLY A 28 16.11 16.83 11.95
C GLY A 28 15.77 16.70 13.43
N ARG A 29 14.53 16.31 13.78
CA ARG A 29 14.07 16.17 15.16
C ARG A 29 14.09 14.70 15.57
N ARG A 30 14.67 14.41 16.73
CA ARG A 30 14.63 13.08 17.34
C ARG A 30 13.29 12.90 18.05
N LEU A 31 12.62 11.79 17.79
CA LEU A 31 11.44 11.39 18.55
C LEU A 31 11.86 10.77 19.88
N GLY A 32 11.00 10.89 20.90
CA GLY A 32 11.17 10.17 22.16
C GLY A 32 11.22 8.66 21.93
N LYS A 33 11.91 7.92 22.82
CA LYS A 33 12.12 6.47 22.68
C LYS A 33 10.81 5.66 22.52
N THR A 34 9.70 6.18 23.01
CA THR A 34 8.37 5.54 22.97
C THR A 34 7.46 6.07 21.84
N THR A 35 7.88 7.09 21.09
CA THR A 35 7.06 7.74 20.06
C THR A 35 7.59 7.40 18.68
N SER A 36 6.74 6.81 17.84
CA SER A 36 7.03 6.62 16.42
C SER A 36 6.02 7.41 15.61
N MET A 37 6.52 8.26 14.73
CA MET A 37 5.70 9.07 13.82
C MET A 37 6.28 8.91 12.42
N ASN A 38 5.40 8.94 11.44
CA ASN A 38 5.76 8.86 10.04
C ASN A 38 5.22 10.11 9.32
N ILE A 39 5.84 10.45 8.19
CA ILE A 39 5.55 11.70 7.47
C ILE A 39 4.61 11.50 6.27
N GLY A 40 4.17 10.26 6.05
CA GLY A 40 3.29 9.90 4.95
C GLY A 40 4.00 9.83 3.60
N VAL A 41 3.34 9.22 2.62
CA VAL A 41 3.87 9.06 1.25
C VAL A 41 4.23 10.41 0.60
N ILE A 42 3.43 11.45 0.84
CA ILE A 42 3.69 12.81 0.33
C ILE A 42 4.93 13.40 1.02
N GLY A 43 5.07 13.24 2.34
CA GLY A 43 6.23 13.71 3.08
C GLY A 43 7.52 13.01 2.64
N GLU A 44 7.47 11.70 2.41
CA GLU A 44 8.61 10.94 1.88
C GLU A 44 8.99 11.39 0.47
N ALA A 45 8.00 11.66 -0.39
CA ALA A 45 8.27 12.18 -1.73
C ALA A 45 8.95 13.56 -1.67
N TYR A 46 8.51 14.43 -0.76
CA TYR A 46 9.12 15.74 -0.54
C TYR A 46 10.52 15.67 0.03
N GLY A 47 10.72 14.85 1.06
CA GLY A 47 12.02 14.66 1.67
C GLY A 47 13.06 14.08 0.72
N ASN A 48 12.66 13.19 -0.20
CA ASN A 48 13.59 12.55 -1.13
C ASN A 48 13.81 13.32 -2.44
N TYR A 49 12.77 13.93 -3.01
CA TYR A 49 12.81 14.50 -4.36
C TYR A 49 12.55 16.02 -4.42
N GLY A 50 12.37 16.66 -3.26
CA GLY A 50 12.03 18.08 -3.17
C GLY A 50 10.65 18.39 -3.75
N ARG A 51 10.33 19.69 -3.88
CA ARG A 51 8.99 20.14 -4.29
C ARG A 51 8.55 19.63 -5.65
N PHE A 52 9.36 19.84 -6.69
CA PHE A 52 8.99 19.45 -8.06
C PHE A 52 9.03 17.94 -8.27
N GLY A 53 10.03 17.26 -7.70
CA GLY A 53 10.10 15.81 -7.76
C GLY A 53 8.97 15.12 -7.00
N SER A 54 8.43 15.74 -5.94
CA SER A 54 7.22 15.25 -5.26
C SER A 54 6.01 15.20 -6.17
N PHE A 55 5.79 16.24 -6.98
CA PHE A 55 4.65 16.26 -7.89
C PHE A 55 4.77 15.16 -8.93
N ALA A 56 5.96 14.98 -9.52
CA ALA A 56 6.21 13.89 -10.46
C ALA A 56 6.00 12.52 -9.80
N PHE A 57 6.53 12.31 -8.60
CA PHE A 57 6.37 11.05 -7.86
C PHE A 57 4.90 10.78 -7.53
N MET A 58 4.16 11.77 -7.02
CA MET A 58 2.73 11.65 -6.70
C MET A 58 1.89 11.39 -7.94
N PHE A 59 2.23 11.99 -9.09
CA PHE A 59 1.57 11.72 -10.35
C PHE A 59 1.76 10.27 -10.79
N VAL A 60 3.00 9.77 -10.78
CA VAL A 60 3.30 8.36 -11.09
C VAL A 60 2.62 7.41 -10.10
N PHE A 61 2.61 7.75 -8.81
CA PHE A 61 1.93 6.96 -7.80
C PHE A 61 0.41 6.94 -7.99
N GLY A 62 -0.20 8.07 -8.35
CA GLY A 62 -1.62 8.15 -8.71
C GLY A 62 -1.98 7.31 -9.95
N LEU A 63 -1.13 7.32 -10.98
CA LEU A 63 -1.29 6.45 -12.14
C LEU A 63 -1.21 4.97 -11.76
N PHE A 64 -0.26 4.60 -10.90
CA PHE A 64 -0.16 3.24 -10.36
C PHE A 64 -1.43 2.82 -9.62
N LEU A 65 -1.97 3.67 -8.74
CA LEU A 65 -3.25 3.41 -8.05
C LEU A 65 -4.43 3.29 -9.03
N ASN A 66 -4.46 4.11 -10.08
CA ASN A 66 -5.48 4.05 -11.13
C ASN A 66 -5.46 2.72 -11.87
N ILE A 67 -4.28 2.19 -12.18
CA ILE A 67 -4.12 0.88 -12.84
C ILE A 67 -4.71 -0.22 -11.95
N ILE A 68 -4.37 -0.21 -10.65
CA ILE A 68 -4.91 -1.18 -9.69
C ILE A 68 -6.42 -1.06 -9.58
N PHE A 69 -6.95 0.16 -9.46
CA PHE A 69 -8.38 0.39 -9.39
C PHE A 69 -9.10 -0.14 -10.63
N LYS A 70 -8.62 0.16 -11.85
CA LYS A 70 -9.16 -0.36 -13.11
C LYS A 70 -9.13 -1.89 -13.16
N PHE A 71 -8.06 -2.51 -12.68
CA PHE A 71 -7.96 -3.96 -12.61
C PHE A 71 -9.05 -4.55 -11.70
N VAL A 72 -9.24 -3.98 -10.51
CA VAL A 72 -10.26 -4.44 -9.56
C VAL A 72 -11.68 -4.24 -10.11
N ILE A 73 -11.96 -3.12 -10.79
CA ILE A 73 -13.26 -2.90 -11.46
C ILE A 73 -13.58 -4.01 -12.47
N LYS A 74 -12.60 -4.46 -13.26
CA LYS A 74 -12.81 -5.59 -14.19
C LYS A 74 -13.21 -6.88 -13.47
N ILE A 75 -12.70 -7.12 -12.26
CA ILE A 75 -13.07 -8.27 -11.44
C ILE A 75 -14.46 -8.07 -10.84
N ILE A 76 -14.79 -6.86 -10.37
CA ILE A 76 -16.12 -6.52 -9.81
C ILE A 76 -17.24 -6.76 -10.83
N ILE A 77 -17.03 -6.43 -12.10
CA ILE A 77 -18.03 -6.69 -13.16
C ILE A 77 -18.37 -8.19 -13.24
N LYS A 78 -17.40 -9.08 -13.04
CA LYS A 78 -17.60 -10.53 -13.03
C LYS A 78 -18.11 -11.06 -11.69
N THR A 79 -17.76 -10.40 -10.59
CA THR A 79 -18.09 -10.83 -9.24
C THR A 79 -18.40 -9.61 -8.36
N PRO A 80 -19.65 -9.12 -8.38
CA PRO A 80 -20.04 -7.85 -7.76
C PRO A 80 -19.75 -7.74 -6.27
N ILE A 81 -19.74 -8.86 -5.53
CA ILE A 81 -19.43 -8.90 -4.08
C ILE A 81 -18.05 -8.30 -3.75
N ILE A 82 -17.12 -8.26 -4.71
CA ILE A 82 -15.77 -7.72 -4.50
C ILE A 82 -15.80 -6.21 -4.23
N ILE A 83 -16.88 -5.52 -4.61
CA ILE A 83 -17.04 -4.08 -4.36
C ILE A 83 -16.90 -3.72 -2.87
N PHE A 84 -17.36 -4.59 -1.98
CA PHE A 84 -17.29 -4.39 -0.53
C PHE A 84 -15.85 -4.39 0.03
N PHE A 85 -14.89 -4.91 -0.73
CA PHE A 85 -13.47 -4.95 -0.35
C PHE A 85 -12.66 -3.78 -0.91
N ILE A 86 -13.25 -2.89 -1.72
CA ILE A 86 -12.59 -1.67 -2.22
C ILE A 86 -12.10 -0.78 -1.06
N PRO A 87 -12.93 -0.43 -0.05
CA PRO A 87 -12.47 0.41 1.06
C PRO A 87 -11.30 -0.23 1.81
N MET A 88 -11.35 -1.56 1.99
CA MET A 88 -10.27 -2.30 2.62
C MET A 88 -9.00 -2.19 1.79
N LEU A 89 -9.04 -2.46 0.47
CA LEU A 89 -7.87 -2.41 -0.41
C LEU A 89 -7.13 -1.06 -0.36
N PHE A 90 -7.88 0.05 -0.35
CA PHE A 90 -7.33 1.41 -0.39
C PHE A 90 -7.21 2.07 1.00
N GLN A 91 -7.47 1.36 2.09
CA GLN A 91 -7.48 1.95 3.44
C GLN A 91 -6.15 2.63 3.79
N GLN A 92 -5.02 1.96 3.54
CA GLN A 92 -3.69 2.54 3.80
C GLN A 92 -3.31 3.65 2.82
N VAL A 93 -3.93 3.70 1.63
CA VAL A 93 -3.69 4.76 0.64
C VAL A 93 -4.33 6.07 1.09
N ILE A 94 -5.53 6.00 1.69
CA ILE A 94 -6.26 7.16 2.21
C ILE A 94 -5.65 7.65 3.53
N LYS A 95 -5.07 6.74 4.31
CA LYS A 95 -4.42 7.07 5.58
C LYS A 95 -3.12 7.85 5.33
N ALA A 96 -3.09 9.12 5.74
CA ALA A 96 -1.95 10.02 5.52
C ALA A 96 -0.67 9.66 6.32
N GLU A 97 -0.77 8.77 7.31
CA GLU A 97 0.37 8.40 8.19
C GLU A 97 1.24 7.27 7.63
N GLY A 98 0.81 6.53 6.60
CA GLY A 98 1.57 5.39 6.08
C GLY A 98 2.78 5.82 5.24
N ASP A 99 3.93 5.16 5.43
CA ASP A 99 5.04 5.29 4.46
C ASP A 99 4.71 4.54 3.17
N PHE A 100 5.44 4.88 2.10
CA PHE A 100 5.24 4.27 0.79
C PHE A 100 5.32 2.73 0.85
N PHE A 101 6.22 2.18 1.67
CA PHE A 101 6.40 0.73 1.81
C PHE A 101 5.23 0.04 2.51
N ILE A 102 4.67 0.63 3.58
CA ILE A 102 3.49 0.13 4.30
C ILE A 102 2.30 0.14 3.35
N VAL A 103 2.10 1.24 2.61
CA VAL A 103 1.00 1.36 1.64
C VAL A 103 1.12 0.29 0.55
N LEU A 104 2.30 0.12 -0.05
CA LEU A 104 2.53 -0.92 -1.05
C LEU A 104 2.31 -2.33 -0.50
N ASN A 105 2.89 -2.65 0.66
CA ASN A 105 2.73 -3.96 1.28
C ASN A 105 1.26 -4.25 1.60
N HIS A 106 0.51 -3.24 2.05
CA HIS A 106 -0.90 -3.38 2.31
C HIS A 106 -1.70 -3.66 1.04
N ILE A 107 -1.51 -2.88 -0.02
CA ILE A 107 -2.20 -3.09 -1.31
C ILE A 107 -1.94 -4.50 -1.83
N VAL A 108 -0.69 -4.99 -1.74
CA VAL A 108 -0.35 -6.35 -2.17
C VAL A 108 -1.07 -7.38 -1.31
N LYS A 109 -1.01 -7.30 0.02
CA LYS A 109 -1.68 -8.25 0.93
C LYS A 109 -3.19 -8.26 0.75
N ALA A 110 -3.82 -7.08 0.69
CA ALA A 110 -5.25 -6.96 0.46
C ALA A 110 -5.63 -7.46 -0.94
N GLY A 111 -4.78 -7.22 -1.95
CA GLY A 111 -4.96 -7.77 -3.31
C GLY A 111 -4.91 -9.29 -3.35
N VAL A 112 -3.95 -9.92 -2.66
CA VAL A 112 -3.88 -11.40 -2.52
C VAL A 112 -5.14 -11.92 -1.84
N PHE A 113 -5.61 -11.26 -0.79
CA PHE A 113 -6.84 -11.64 -0.10
C PHE A 113 -8.07 -11.55 -1.02
N ILE A 114 -8.24 -10.44 -1.74
CA ILE A 114 -9.35 -10.27 -2.71
C ILE A 114 -9.28 -11.34 -3.80
N TYR A 115 -8.08 -11.65 -4.30
CA TYR A 115 -7.90 -12.71 -5.29
C TYR A 115 -8.28 -14.08 -4.74
N ALA A 116 -7.93 -14.40 -3.49
CA ALA A 116 -8.32 -15.65 -2.83
C ALA A 116 -9.85 -15.77 -2.70
N ILE A 117 -10.53 -14.68 -2.34
CA ILE A 117 -12.01 -14.62 -2.29
C ILE A 117 -12.61 -14.81 -3.69
N TYR A 118 -12.12 -14.08 -4.70
CA TYR A 118 -12.55 -14.24 -6.08
C TYR A 118 -12.40 -15.68 -6.56
N TRP A 119 -11.24 -16.30 -6.32
CA TRP A 119 -10.97 -17.69 -6.69
C TRP A 119 -11.90 -18.68 -5.96
N GLY A 120 -12.07 -18.53 -4.64
CA GLY A 120 -12.97 -19.38 -3.85
C GLY A 120 -14.42 -19.29 -4.33
N LEU A 121 -14.91 -18.07 -4.57
CA LEU A 121 -16.26 -17.86 -5.10
C LEU A 121 -16.42 -18.43 -6.52
N SER A 122 -15.42 -18.28 -7.38
CA SER A 122 -15.47 -18.84 -8.74
C SER A 122 -15.62 -20.37 -8.72
N LYS A 123 -15.01 -21.06 -7.75
CA LYS A 123 -15.15 -22.51 -7.57
C LYS A 123 -16.50 -22.92 -6.98
N ILE A 124 -16.97 -22.24 -5.93
CA ILE A 124 -18.21 -22.58 -5.23
C ILE A 124 -19.43 -22.37 -6.12
N TYR A 125 -19.49 -21.22 -6.79
CA TYR A 125 -20.68 -20.86 -7.55
C TYR A 125 -20.77 -21.55 -8.91
N LYS A 126 -19.78 -22.38 -9.29
CA LYS A 126 -19.57 -22.84 -10.68
C LYS A 126 -19.94 -21.69 -11.63
N LEU A 127 -19.35 -20.51 -11.41
CA LEU A 127 -19.60 -19.38 -12.29
C LEU A 127 -19.12 -19.85 -13.67
N LYS A 128 -20.07 -20.35 -14.46
CA LYS A 128 -19.94 -20.59 -15.89
C LYS A 128 -19.73 -19.19 -16.46
N VAL A 129 -18.47 -18.79 -16.47
CA VAL A 129 -17.97 -17.88 -17.49
C VAL A 129 -17.91 -18.70 -18.77
#